data_AF-A0A524DFE1-F1
#
_entry.id   AF-A0A524DFE1-F1
#
_cell.length_a   1.000
_cell.length_b   1.000
_cell.length_c   1.000
_cell.angle_alpha   90.00
_cell.angle_beta   90.00
_cell.angle_gamma   90.00
#
_symmetry.space_group_name_H-M   'P 1'
#
loop_
_entity.id
_entity.type
_entity.pdbx_description
1 polymer ?
#
loop_
_entity_poly.entity_id
_entity_poly.type
_entity_poly.pdbx_seq_one_letter_code
_entity_poly.pdbx_strand_id
1 'polypeptide(L)' 'MLDPYFKEKDFTLYHGNAIEILDQFEKEKFDLIFADPPYFLSNDGITCQSGKMVSVNKGEWDKSKGFDDDIEFT' A
#
# COMPACT_ATOMS: atom_id res chain seq x y z
N MET A 1 -19.69 9.84 -8.96
CA MET A 1 -19.32 8.88 -10.02
C MET A 1 -17.81 8.88 -10.03
N LEU A 2 -17.16 7.74 -9.77
CA LEU A 2 -15.70 7.68 -9.73
C LEU A 2 -15.15 7.93 -11.13
N ASP A 3 -14.48 9.06 -11.31
CA ASP A 3 -13.75 9.35 -12.53
C ASP A 3 -12.42 8.57 -12.49
N PRO A 4 -12.17 7.66 -13.46
CA PRO A 4 -10.93 6.92 -13.49
C PRO A 4 -9.77 7.87 -13.83
N TYR A 5 -8.66 7.72 -13.13
CA TYR A 5 -7.41 8.42 -13.47
C TYR A 5 -6.85 7.91 -14.81
N PHE A 6 -6.97 6.60 -15.03
CA PHE A 6 -6.59 5.95 -16.27
C PHE A 6 -7.49 4.75 -16.54
N LYS A 7 -7.82 4.54 -17.81
CA LYS A 7 -8.73 3.46 -18.22
C LYS A 7 -8.21 2.80 -19.49
N GLU A 8 -8.05 1.49 -19.41
CA GLU A 8 -7.72 0.62 -20.54
C GLU A 8 -8.77 -0.47 -20.67
N LYS A 9 -8.62 -1.29 -21.72
CA LYS A 9 -9.53 -2.40 -21.98
C LYS A 9 -9.64 -3.37 -20.79
N ASP A 10 -8.51 -3.71 -20.17
CA ASP A 10 -8.42 -4.81 -19.21
C ASP A 10 -8.31 -4.35 -17.75
N PHE A 11 -8.10 -3.05 -17.50
CA PHE A 11 -8.07 -2.51 -16.14
C PHE A 11 -8.48 -1.04 -16.08
N THR A 12 -8.91 -0.61 -14.89
CA THR A 12 -9.20 0.79 -14.57
C THR A 12 -8.41 1.18 -13.33
N LEU A 13 -7.70 2.30 -13.41
CA LEU A 13 -6.90 2.86 -12.32
C LEU A 13 -7.62 4.07 -11.74
N TYR A 14 -7.85 4.03 -10.43
CA TYR A 14 -8.38 5.14 -9.65
C TYR A 14 -7.27 5.72 -8.79
N HIS A 15 -7.31 7.04 -8.55
CA HIS A 15 -6.37 7.73 -7.68
C HIS A 15 -7.14 8.35 -6.50
N GLY A 16 -6.81 7.93 -5.28
CA GLY A 16 -7.44 8.42 -4.05
C GLY A 16 -7.31 7.42 -2.90
N ASN A 17 -8.05 7.67 -1.81
CA ASN A 17 -8.12 6.74 -0.68
C ASN A 17 -8.84 5.46 -1.11
N ALA A 18 -8.16 4.32 -0.99
CA ALA A 18 -8.69 3.03 -1.43
C ALA A 18 -9.98 2.63 -0.69
N ILE A 19 -10.12 2.97 0.60
CA ILE A 19 -11.32 2.65 1.39
C ILE A 19 -12.52 3.45 0.89
N GLU A 20 -12.35 4.76 0.69
CA GLU A 20 -13.43 5.63 0.17
C GLU A 20 -13.84 5.24 -1.25
N ILE A 21 -12.89 4.82 -2.09
CA ILE A 21 -13.15 4.35 -3.45
C ILE A 21 -13.92 3.02 -3.40
N LEU A 22 -13.49 2.06 -2.59
CA LEU A 22 -14.13 0.75 -2.44
C LEU A 22 -15.58 0.88 -1.93
N ASP A 23 -15.85 1.84 -1.05
CA ASP A 23 -17.20 2.08 -0.50
C ASP A 23 -18.22 2.57 -1.54
N GLN A 24 -17.76 3.03 -2.71
CA GLN A 24 -18.64 3.42 -3.82
C GLN A 24 -19.06 2.25 -4.72
N PHE A 25 -18.46 1.08 -4.54
CA PHE A 25 -18.85 -0.12 -5.29
C PHE A 25 -19.97 -0.88 -4.55
N GLU A 26 -20.72 -1.67 -5.31
CA GLU A 26 -21.71 -2.58 -4.72
C GLU A 26 -21.03 -3.58 -3.78
N LYS A 27 -21.76 -4.03 -2.76
CA LYS A 27 -21.27 -5.11 -1.90
C LYS A 27 -21.02 -6.37 -2.73
N GLU A 28 -20.02 -7.15 -2.33
CA GLU A 28 -19.68 -8.44 -2.97
C GLU A 28 -19.32 -8.30 -4.46
N LYS A 29 -18.78 -7.14 -4.87
CA LYS A 29 -18.45 -6.86 -6.27
C LYS A 29 -17.19 -7.58 -6.79
N PHE A 30 -16.23 -7.86 -5.92
CA PHE A 30 -14.90 -8.32 -6.29
C PHE A 30 -14.64 -9.73 -5.76
N ASP A 31 -14.19 -10.65 -6.63
CA ASP A 31 -13.87 -12.03 -6.25
C ASP A 31 -12.52 -12.17 -5.52
N LEU A 32 -11.60 -11.22 -5.75
CA LEU A 32 -10.25 -11.21 -5.18
C LEU A 32 -9.82 -9.77 -4.89
N ILE A 33 -9.28 -9.57 -3.69
CA ILE A 33 -8.56 -8.35 -3.33
C ILE A 33 -7.10 -8.73 -3.07
N PHE A 34 -6.18 -8.05 -3.75
CA PHE A 34 -4.74 -8.16 -3.51
C PHE A 34 -4.22 -6.79 -3.08
N ALA A 35 -3.46 -6.76 -1.98
CA ALA A 35 -2.85 -5.55 -1.47
C ALA A 35 -1.48 -5.87 -0.85
N ASP A 36 -0.54 -4.97 -1.07
CA ASP A 36 0.77 -4.92 -0.42
C ASP A 36 0.85 -3.56 0.31
N PRO A 37 0.23 -3.45 1.51
CA PRO A 37 0.12 -2.17 2.22
C PRO A 37 1.48 -1.70 2.75
N PRO A 38 1.63 -0.41 3.07
CA PRO A 38 2.84 0.08 3.74
C PRO A 38 3.00 -0.60 5.11
N TYR A 39 4.16 -1.22 5.34
CA TYR A 39 4.48 -1.92 6.59
C TYR A 39 5.36 -1.09 7.53
N PHE A 40 5.75 0.11 7.11
CA PHE A 40 6.57 1.04 7.88
C PHE A 40 7.91 0.43 8.38
N LEU A 41 8.58 -0.37 7.54
CA LEU A 41 9.76 -1.14 7.94
C LEU A 41 11.09 -0.40 7.81
N SER A 42 11.10 0.80 7.21
CA SER A 42 12.31 1.60 7.05
C SER A 42 12.68 2.28 8.38
N ASN A 43 13.72 1.77 9.04
CA ASN A 43 14.16 2.18 10.38
C ASN A 43 15.68 2.32 10.51
N ASP A 44 16.38 2.60 9.41
CA ASP A 44 17.85 2.71 9.31
C ASP A 44 18.62 1.42 9.65
N GLY A 45 17.91 0.29 9.76
CA GLY A 45 18.49 -1.03 9.92
C GLY A 45 19.13 -1.60 8.65
N ILE A 46 19.59 -2.85 8.78
CA ILE A 46 20.20 -3.62 7.69
C ILE A 46 19.52 -4.99 7.56
N THR A 47 19.52 -5.52 6.34
CA THR A 47 19.10 -6.89 6.03
C THR A 47 20.11 -7.57 5.11
N CYS A 48 20.03 -8.90 5.00
CA CYS A 48 20.84 -9.67 4.07
C CYS A 48 20.02 -9.99 2.81
N GLN A 49 20.40 -9.39 1.68
CA GLN A 49 19.81 -9.70 0.38
C GLN A 49 20.88 -10.36 -0.49
N SER A 50 20.63 -11.62 -0.88
CA SER A 50 21.54 -12.40 -1.73
C SER A 50 22.97 -12.46 -1.18
N GLY A 51 23.13 -12.61 0.14
CA GLY A 51 24.42 -12.69 0.81
C GLY A 51 25.12 -11.33 1.02
N LYS A 52 24.47 -10.22 0.71
CA LYS A 52 25.00 -8.87 0.88
C LYS A 52 24.21 -8.11 1.94
N MET A 53 24.93 -7.35 2.78
CA MET A 53 24.33 -6.39 3.68
C MET A 53 23.77 -5.22 2.87
N VAL A 54 22.48 -4.95 3.02
CA VAL A 54 21.77 -3.84 2.37
C VAL A 54 20.91 -3.11 3.40
N SER A 55 20.59 -1.85 3.14
CA SER A 55 19.68 -1.09 3.99
C SER A 55 18.27 -1.66 3.90
N VAL A 56 17.53 -1.63 5.02
CA VAL A 56 16.07 -1.92 5.01
C VAL A 56 15.24 -0.76 4.47
N ASN A 57 15.85 0.42 4.32
CA ASN A 57 15.13 1.62 3.89
C ASN A 57 14.70 1.51 2.44
N LYS A 58 13.40 1.67 2.19
CA LYS A 58 12.81 1.70 0.85
C LYS A 58 12.62 3.14 0.39
N GLY A 59 11.59 3.83 0.88
CA GLY A 59 11.30 5.22 0.59
C GLY A 59 10.59 5.89 1.76
N GLU A 60 10.42 7.21 1.69
CA GLU A 60 9.86 8.00 2.81
C GLU A 60 8.48 7.51 3.28
N TRP A 61 7.69 6.92 2.37
CA TRP A 61 6.38 6.35 2.68
C TRP A 61 6.44 5.07 3.55
N ASP A 62 7.58 4.39 3.59
CA ASP A 62 7.81 3.16 4.37
C ASP A 62 8.56 3.44 5.68
N LYS A 63 8.80 4.71 6.02
CA LYS A 63 9.51 5.08 7.25
C LYS A 63 8.67 4.76 8.49
N SER A 64 9.27 4.01 9.42
CA SER A 64 8.69 3.76 10.73
C SER A 64 8.45 5.06 11.48
N LYS A 65 7.28 5.19 12.10
CA LYS A 65 6.94 6.29 12.99
C LYS A 65 7.09 5.90 14.47
N GLY A 66 7.41 4.64 14.73
CA GLY A 66 7.46 4.06 16.07
C GLY A 66 6.37 3.01 16.22
N PHE A 67 6.59 2.05 17.14
CA PHE A 67 5.73 0.87 17.26
C PHE A 67 4.25 1.22 17.41
N ASP A 68 3.91 2.14 18.32
CA ASP A 68 2.51 2.50 18.60
C ASP A 68 1.82 3.12 17.38
N ASP A 69 2.48 4.05 16.69
CA ASP A 69 1.97 4.71 15.49
C ASP A 69 1.88 3.75 14.29
N ASP A 70 2.84 2.82 14.16
CA ASP A 70 2.90 1.86 13.04
C ASP A 70 1.79 0.78 13.14
N ILE A 71 1.26 0.52 14.34
CA ILE A 71 0.16 -0.45 14.57
C ILE A 71 -1.22 0.21 14.70
N GLU A 72 -1.29 1.54 14.69
CA GLU A 72 -2.55 2.27 14.79
C GLU A 72 -3.36 2.06 13.49
N PHE A 73 -4.34 1.16 13.53
CA PHE A 73 -5.31 0.99 12.46
C PHE A 73 -6.34 2.13 12.56
N THR A 74 -6.20 3.15 11.70
CA THR A 74 -7.16 4.27 11.58
C THR A 74 -8.04 4.12 10.35
#